data_AF-K9Z9D2-F1
#
_entry.id   AF-K9Z9D2-F1
#
_cell.length_a   1.000
_cell.length_b   1.000
_cell.length_c   1.000
_cell.angle_alpha   90.00
_cell.angle_beta   90.00
_cell.angle_gamma   90.00
#
_symmetry.space_group_name_H-M   'P 1'
#
loop_
_entity.id
_entity.type
_entity.pdbx_description
1 polymer ?
#
loop_
_entity_poly.entity_id
_entity_poly.type
_entity_poly.pdbx_seq_one_letter_code
_entity_poly.pdbx_strand_id
1 'polypeptide(L)'
;MIGIDLLMPEDSSSRFYGVTIAVVTNIKDPDGVGRIKVKFPWLSDEDESAWARVLTPMAGEDRGFYFLPEVDDEVLVAFEHGDMAFPYILGSLWNGKDKPPLKNDDGENNIRMIKSRSGHKIILDDTEDKEKIIIQDKSGKNKITIDCEKNSLSIQIEEDINIEAKGKITIKSTDKDIAIECKNLEIKTQQECKIEAGSNCNIQAKSKAEFAAKSGLEITCAAGVKVNNGALEVM
;
A
#
# COMPACT_ATOMS: atom_id res chain seq x y z
N MET A 1 -43.71 21.11 -27.71
CA MET A 1 -43.15 19.77 -27.51
C MET A 1 -41.63 19.93 -27.50
N ILE A 2 -41.05 20.05 -26.31
CA ILE A 2 -39.60 20.18 -26.13
C ILE A 2 -39.01 18.76 -26.19
N GLY A 3 -37.81 18.59 -26.73
CA GLY A 3 -37.22 17.26 -27.04
C GLY A 3 -37.06 16.29 -25.86
N ILE A 4 -37.43 16.70 -24.64
CA ILE A 4 -37.52 15.85 -23.46
C ILE A 4 -38.72 14.89 -23.49
N ASP A 5 -39.82 15.28 -24.15
CA ASP A 5 -41.05 14.47 -24.24
C ASP A 5 -40.86 13.24 -25.15
N LEU A 6 -39.84 13.22 -26.01
CA LEU A 6 -39.57 12.12 -26.94
C LEU A 6 -38.80 10.95 -26.30
N LEU A 7 -38.24 11.16 -25.10
CA LEU A 7 -37.38 10.20 -24.40
C LEU A 7 -38.07 9.52 -23.22
N MET A 8 -39.31 9.91 -22.90
CA MET A 8 -40.06 9.32 -21.79
C MET A 8 -41.15 8.40 -22.32
N PRO A 9 -41.14 7.09 -22.00
CA PRO A 9 -42.27 6.22 -22.33
C PRO A 9 -43.53 6.66 -21.58
N GLU A 10 -44.68 6.64 -22.26
CA GLU A 10 -45.98 7.12 -21.75
C GLU A 10 -46.55 6.29 -20.57
N ASP A 11 -45.98 5.11 -20.28
CA ASP A 11 -46.44 4.26 -19.16
C ASP A 11 -45.71 4.63 -17.85
N SER A 12 -46.39 5.44 -17.05
CA SER A 12 -45.89 6.08 -15.83
C SER A 12 -46.07 5.25 -14.54
N SER A 13 -46.44 3.96 -14.62
CA SER A 13 -46.94 3.25 -13.43
C SER A 13 -45.92 2.51 -12.55
N SER A 14 -44.60 2.62 -12.76
CA SER A 14 -43.62 2.13 -11.75
C SER A 14 -42.20 2.68 -11.93
N ARG A 15 -42.03 3.98 -12.22
CA ARG A 15 -40.71 4.60 -12.23
C ARG A 15 -40.33 5.06 -10.82
N PHE A 16 -39.13 4.68 -10.35
CA PHE A 16 -38.57 5.13 -9.08
C PHE A 16 -37.33 5.99 -9.33
N TYR A 17 -37.50 7.31 -9.27
CA TYR A 17 -36.42 8.27 -9.52
C TYR A 17 -35.56 8.58 -8.27
N GLY A 18 -35.85 7.93 -7.14
CA GLY A 18 -35.06 8.07 -5.93
C GLY A 18 -33.83 7.16 -5.92
N VAL A 19 -33.14 7.18 -4.79
CA VAL A 19 -32.16 6.17 -4.41
C VAL A 19 -32.70 5.35 -3.25
N THR A 20 -32.19 4.14 -3.09
CA THR A 20 -32.61 3.26 -2.00
C THR A 20 -31.47 2.37 -1.52
N ILE A 21 -31.56 1.86 -0.30
CA ILE A 21 -30.59 0.92 0.24
C ILE A 21 -30.87 -0.50 -0.25
N ALA A 22 -29.80 -1.28 -0.42
CA ALA A 22 -29.86 -2.70 -0.72
C ALA A 22 -28.72 -3.44 -0.02
N VAL A 23 -28.84 -4.75 0.10
CA VAL A 23 -27.81 -5.61 0.69
C VAL A 23 -27.21 -6.46 -0.42
N VAL A 24 -25.88 -6.50 -0.52
CA VAL A 24 -25.19 -7.28 -1.54
C VAL A 24 -25.39 -8.77 -1.31
N THR A 25 -25.77 -9.49 -2.36
CA THR A 25 -26.04 -10.94 -2.32
C THR A 25 -25.02 -11.75 -3.12
N ASN A 26 -24.48 -11.19 -4.20
CA ASN A 26 -23.58 -11.91 -5.09
C ASN A 26 -22.57 -10.97 -5.77
N ILE A 27 -21.30 -11.34 -5.70
CA ILE A 27 -20.18 -10.59 -6.28
C ILE A 27 -19.42 -11.38 -7.36
N LYS A 28 -19.91 -12.58 -7.71
CA LYS A 28 -19.30 -13.47 -8.71
C LYS A 28 -19.92 -13.24 -10.08
N ASP A 29 -19.60 -12.09 -10.68
CA ASP A 29 -20.08 -11.72 -12.02
C ASP A 29 -19.62 -12.75 -13.07
N PRO A 30 -20.53 -13.44 -13.77
CA PRO A 30 -20.17 -14.42 -14.80
C PRO A 30 -19.42 -13.81 -16.00
N ASP A 31 -19.62 -12.52 -16.27
CA ASP A 31 -19.00 -11.83 -17.40
C ASP A 31 -17.69 -11.12 -17.01
N GLY A 32 -17.35 -11.10 -15.71
CA GLY A 32 -16.08 -10.55 -15.21
C GLY A 32 -15.94 -9.03 -15.34
N VAL A 33 -17.05 -8.29 -15.48
CA VAL A 33 -17.04 -6.83 -15.67
C VAL A 33 -17.32 -6.04 -14.39
N GLY A 34 -17.19 -6.69 -13.22
CA GLY A 34 -17.26 -6.04 -11.90
C GLY A 34 -18.68 -5.66 -11.45
N ARG A 35 -19.71 -6.37 -11.91
CA ARG A 35 -21.08 -6.17 -11.43
C ARG A 35 -21.35 -6.94 -10.14
N ILE A 36 -22.34 -6.50 -9.39
CA ILE A 36 -22.85 -7.22 -8.21
C ILE A 36 -24.36 -7.39 -8.32
N LYS A 37 -24.92 -8.31 -7.54
CA LYS A 37 -26.35 -8.37 -7.26
C LYS A 37 -26.65 -7.98 -5.83
N VAL A 38 -27.85 -7.47 -5.64
CA VAL A 38 -28.34 -7.02 -4.36
C VAL A 38 -29.77 -7.52 -4.12
N LYS A 39 -30.19 -7.56 -2.86
CA LYS A 39 -31.58 -7.68 -2.45
C LYS A 39 -32.06 -6.40 -1.78
N PHE A 40 -33.34 -6.12 -1.96
CA PHE A 40 -33.97 -4.94 -1.39
C PHE A 40 -34.73 -5.30 -0.12
N PRO A 41 -34.51 -4.60 1.02
CA PRO A 41 -35.10 -4.99 2.32
C PRO A 41 -36.64 -5.06 2.39
N TRP A 42 -37.35 -4.49 1.42
CA TRP A 42 -38.82 -4.51 1.35
C TRP A 42 -39.38 -5.56 0.37
N LEU A 43 -38.51 -6.34 -0.29
CA LEU A 43 -38.89 -7.47 -1.14
C LEU A 43 -38.66 -8.80 -0.41
N SER A 44 -39.06 -9.91 -1.05
CA SER A 44 -38.80 -11.24 -0.50
C SER A 44 -37.29 -11.50 -0.39
N ASP A 45 -36.87 -12.29 0.58
CA ASP A 45 -35.47 -12.76 0.67
C ASP A 45 -35.07 -13.67 -0.51
N GLU A 46 -36.06 -14.19 -1.24
CA GLU A 46 -35.85 -14.96 -2.48
C GLU A 46 -35.64 -14.05 -3.70
N ASP A 47 -35.98 -12.76 -3.61
CA ASP A 47 -35.85 -11.81 -4.71
C ASP A 47 -34.43 -11.24 -4.77
N GLU A 48 -33.85 -11.25 -5.97
CA GLU A 48 -32.52 -10.74 -6.24
C GLU A 48 -32.53 -9.83 -7.48
N SER A 49 -31.75 -8.76 -7.45
CA SER A 49 -31.67 -7.83 -8.57
C SER A 49 -31.05 -8.46 -9.84
N ALA A 50 -31.22 -7.79 -10.98
CA ALA A 50 -30.31 -7.96 -12.11
C ALA A 50 -28.87 -7.56 -11.71
N TRP A 51 -27.89 -7.97 -12.52
CA TRP A 51 -26.49 -7.57 -12.33
C TRP A 51 -26.34 -6.05 -12.47
N ALA A 52 -25.94 -5.40 -11.39
CA ALA A 52 -25.80 -3.96 -11.28
C ALA A 52 -24.34 -3.53 -11.45
N ARG A 53 -24.10 -2.47 -12.23
CA ARG A 53 -22.76 -1.86 -12.33
C ARG A 53 -22.47 -1.07 -11.07
N VAL A 54 -21.21 -1.10 -10.61
CA VAL A 54 -20.74 -0.32 -9.46
C VAL A 54 -20.07 0.96 -9.93
N LEU A 55 -20.55 2.10 -9.42
CA LEU A 55 -19.92 3.39 -9.60
C LEU A 55 -18.55 3.36 -8.91
N THR A 56 -17.53 3.79 -9.64
CA THR A 56 -16.16 3.88 -9.14
C THR A 56 -15.60 5.27 -9.45
N PRO A 57 -14.74 5.85 -8.60
CA PRO A 57 -14.17 7.19 -8.82
C PRO A 57 -13.53 7.39 -10.20
N MET A 58 -12.95 6.34 -10.78
CA MET A 58 -12.42 6.35 -12.15
C MET A 58 -12.41 4.92 -12.71
N ALA A 59 -12.85 4.77 -13.96
CA ALA A 59 -12.77 3.53 -14.73
C ALA A 59 -12.36 3.80 -16.18
N GLY A 60 -11.63 2.87 -16.78
CA GLY A 60 -11.30 2.83 -18.20
C GLY A 60 -10.75 1.46 -18.59
N GLU A 61 -10.35 1.31 -19.85
CA GLU A 61 -9.68 0.10 -20.33
C GLU A 61 -8.44 -0.21 -19.47
N ASP A 62 -8.48 -1.37 -18.80
CA ASP A 62 -7.44 -1.93 -17.91
C ASP A 62 -6.88 -0.96 -16.85
N ARG A 63 -7.72 -0.06 -16.32
CA ARG A 63 -7.33 0.90 -15.27
C ARG A 63 -8.52 1.41 -14.47
N GLY A 64 -8.28 1.80 -13.22
CA GLY A 64 -9.28 2.47 -12.39
C GLY A 64 -9.14 2.16 -10.90
N PHE A 65 -10.17 2.53 -10.15
CA PHE A 65 -10.33 2.13 -8.75
C PHE A 65 -11.17 0.86 -8.68
N TYR A 66 -10.61 -0.20 -8.10
CA TYR A 66 -11.28 -1.49 -7.94
C TYR A 66 -11.50 -1.80 -6.45
N PHE A 67 -12.64 -1.31 -5.92
CA PHE A 67 -13.09 -1.56 -4.56
C PHE A 67 -14.53 -2.09 -4.62
N LEU A 68 -14.66 -3.40 -4.81
CA LEU A 68 -15.96 -4.06 -4.85
C LEU A 68 -16.50 -4.21 -3.42
N PRO A 69 -17.78 -3.88 -3.17
CA PRO A 69 -18.44 -4.24 -1.92
C PRO A 69 -18.42 -5.75 -1.67
N GLU A 70 -18.53 -6.15 -0.41
CA GLU A 70 -18.64 -7.55 -0.02
C GLU A 70 -20.09 -8.02 0.05
N VAL A 71 -20.32 -9.34 0.01
CA VAL A 71 -21.64 -9.91 0.33
C VAL A 71 -22.00 -9.50 1.76
N ASP A 72 -23.28 -9.18 1.96
CA ASP A 72 -23.86 -8.63 3.18
C ASP A 72 -23.55 -7.13 3.46
N ASP A 73 -22.74 -6.45 2.64
CA ASP A 73 -22.58 -5.00 2.75
C ASP A 73 -23.86 -4.27 2.34
N GLU A 74 -24.15 -3.16 3.04
CA GLU A 74 -25.20 -2.23 2.65
C GLU A 74 -24.69 -1.26 1.58
N VAL A 75 -25.45 -1.12 0.50
CA VAL A 75 -25.12 -0.25 -0.63
C VAL A 75 -26.28 0.67 -1.00
N LEU A 76 -25.93 1.83 -1.55
CA LEU A 76 -26.89 2.77 -2.12
C LEU A 76 -27.10 2.48 -3.61
N VAL A 77 -28.36 2.39 -4.03
CA VAL A 77 -28.75 2.00 -5.39
C VAL A 77 -29.57 3.09 -6.05
N ALA A 78 -29.25 3.38 -7.31
CA ALA A 78 -30.06 4.17 -8.24
C ALA A 78 -30.52 3.30 -9.42
N PHE A 79 -31.43 3.81 -10.23
CA PHE A 79 -32.06 3.04 -11.30
C PHE A 79 -32.05 3.82 -12.62
N GLU A 80 -31.71 3.15 -13.72
CA GLU A 80 -31.63 3.78 -15.05
C GLU A 80 -32.97 4.39 -15.44
N HIS A 81 -33.05 5.72 -15.57
CA HIS A 81 -34.32 6.42 -15.84
C HIS A 81 -35.47 6.01 -14.90
N GLY A 82 -35.14 5.61 -13.66
CA GLY A 82 -36.08 5.11 -12.68
C GLY A 82 -36.62 3.70 -12.93
N ASP A 83 -36.00 2.93 -13.83
CA ASP A 83 -36.33 1.52 -14.08
C ASP A 83 -35.69 0.57 -13.07
N MET A 84 -36.50 -0.05 -12.22
CA MET A 84 -35.99 -0.99 -11.21
C MET A 84 -35.28 -2.22 -11.79
N ALA A 85 -35.51 -2.54 -13.07
CA ALA A 85 -34.81 -3.62 -13.76
C ALA A 85 -33.35 -3.31 -14.09
N PHE A 86 -32.95 -2.03 -14.06
CA PHE A 86 -31.60 -1.56 -14.42
C PHE A 86 -30.93 -0.81 -13.25
N PRO A 87 -30.51 -1.54 -12.20
CA PRO A 87 -29.86 -0.95 -11.03
C PRO A 87 -28.41 -0.51 -11.29
N TYR A 88 -28.02 0.56 -10.63
CA TYR A 88 -26.66 1.08 -10.51
C TYR A 88 -26.30 1.22 -9.04
N ILE A 89 -25.17 0.65 -8.63
CA ILE A 89 -24.66 0.79 -7.27
C ILE A 89 -23.84 2.07 -7.19
N LEU A 90 -24.21 2.99 -6.31
CA LEU A 90 -23.53 4.28 -6.13
C LEU A 90 -22.34 4.17 -5.17
N GLY A 91 -22.38 3.25 -4.22
CA GLY A 91 -21.35 3.02 -3.22
C GLY A 91 -21.89 2.30 -1.98
N SER A 92 -21.01 1.97 -1.04
CA SER A 92 -21.37 1.34 0.24
C SER A 92 -21.67 2.37 1.33
N LEU A 93 -22.51 1.98 2.29
CA LEU A 93 -22.87 2.79 3.44
C LEU A 93 -22.47 2.08 4.74
N TRP A 94 -21.92 2.83 5.68
CA TRP A 94 -21.85 2.37 7.07
C TRP A 94 -23.21 2.49 7.74
N ASN A 95 -23.52 1.57 8.65
CA ASN A 95 -24.81 1.51 9.35
C ASN A 95 -24.61 1.13 10.84
N GLY A 96 -25.69 0.77 11.53
CA GLY A 96 -25.64 0.41 12.95
C GLY A 96 -24.84 -0.87 13.26
N LYS A 97 -24.71 -1.77 12.27
CA LYS A 97 -23.95 -3.02 12.35
C LYS A 97 -22.52 -2.80 11.82
N ASP A 98 -22.40 -2.31 10.60
CA ASP A 98 -21.14 -2.13 9.88
C ASP A 98 -20.65 -0.68 10.06
N LYS A 99 -19.78 -0.51 11.06
CA LYS A 99 -19.30 0.81 11.49
C LYS A 99 -18.07 1.27 10.69
N PRO A 100 -17.86 2.60 10.58
CA PRO A 100 -16.63 3.12 10.00
C PRO A 100 -15.38 2.61 10.74
N PRO A 101 -14.24 2.50 10.04
CA PRO A 101 -13.01 1.94 10.62
C PRO A 101 -12.39 2.82 11.71
N LEU A 102 -12.82 4.09 11.79
CA LEU A 102 -12.44 5.06 12.80
C LEU A 102 -13.67 5.88 13.22
N LYS A 103 -13.62 6.40 14.43
CA LYS A 103 -14.49 7.47 14.89
C LYS A 103 -13.80 8.81 14.69
N ASN A 104 -14.59 9.86 14.51
CA ASN A 104 -14.14 11.24 14.48
C ASN A 104 -14.74 11.98 15.67
N ASP A 105 -14.39 11.53 16.89
CA ASP A 105 -15.04 11.98 18.13
C ASP A 105 -14.68 13.45 18.47
N ASP A 106 -13.53 13.95 18.01
CA ASP A 106 -13.08 15.34 18.18
C ASP A 106 -13.62 16.29 17.09
N GLY A 107 -14.07 15.75 15.95
CA GLY A 107 -14.61 16.52 14.84
C GLY A 107 -13.54 17.05 13.86
N GLU A 108 -12.25 16.87 14.16
CA GLU A 108 -11.15 17.48 13.41
C GLU A 108 -10.84 16.75 12.10
N ASN A 109 -11.19 15.46 12.01
CA ASN A 109 -11.00 14.63 10.81
C ASN A 109 -9.53 14.55 10.35
N ASN A 110 -8.61 14.53 11.31
CA ASN A 110 -7.16 14.46 11.05
C ASN A 110 -6.74 13.16 10.38
N ILE A 111 -7.51 12.06 10.56
CA ILE A 111 -7.12 10.76 10.01
C ILE A 111 -7.98 10.40 8.81
N ARG A 112 -7.33 10.29 7.65
CA ARG A 112 -7.91 9.73 6.42
C ARG A 112 -7.28 8.38 6.17
N MET A 113 -8.09 7.34 5.92
CA MET A 113 -7.53 6.01 5.68
C MET A 113 -8.33 5.17 4.71
N ILE A 114 -7.59 4.27 4.06
CA ILE A 114 -8.12 3.09 3.40
C ILE A 114 -7.80 1.90 4.30
N LYS A 115 -8.81 1.12 4.66
CA LYS A 115 -8.65 -0.12 5.43
C LYS A 115 -9.29 -1.27 4.65
N SER A 116 -8.50 -2.29 4.36
CA SER A 116 -9.01 -3.54 3.75
C SER A 116 -9.74 -4.41 4.78
N ARG A 117 -10.56 -5.37 4.32
CA ARG A 117 -11.21 -6.39 5.19
C ARG A 117 -10.22 -7.07 6.14
N SER A 118 -9.04 -7.45 5.62
CA SER A 118 -8.01 -8.12 6.42
C SER A 118 -7.36 -7.21 7.46
N GLY A 119 -7.56 -5.89 7.37
CA GLY A 119 -7.09 -4.91 8.34
C GLY A 119 -5.79 -4.20 7.95
N HIS A 120 -5.28 -4.39 6.73
CA HIS A 120 -4.19 -3.57 6.17
C HIS A 120 -4.67 -2.14 5.94
N LYS A 121 -3.79 -1.17 6.15
CA LYS A 121 -4.13 0.25 6.15
C LYS A 121 -3.16 1.08 5.30
N ILE A 122 -3.72 2.06 4.61
CA ILE A 122 -3.03 3.25 4.11
C ILE A 122 -3.62 4.43 4.86
N ILE A 123 -2.80 5.23 5.55
CA ILE A 123 -3.24 6.28 6.46
C ILE A 123 -2.52 7.58 6.10
N LEU A 124 -3.28 8.65 6.00
CA LEU A 124 -2.82 10.03 6.01
C LEU A 124 -3.26 10.62 7.34
N ASP A 125 -2.28 11.07 8.13
CA ASP A 125 -2.48 11.75 9.40
C ASP A 125 -2.16 13.23 9.18
N ASP A 126 -3.19 14.06 9.23
CA ASP A 126 -3.17 15.51 9.05
C ASP A 126 -3.11 16.24 10.43
N THR A 127 -2.74 15.54 11.51
CA THR A 127 -2.55 16.18 12.82
C THR A 127 -1.46 17.25 12.71
N GLU A 128 -1.82 18.50 13.03
CA GLU A 128 -0.94 19.67 12.94
C GLU A 128 0.42 19.41 13.60
N ASP A 129 1.49 19.76 12.87
CA ASP A 129 2.90 19.59 13.24
C ASP A 129 3.33 18.12 13.49
N LYS A 130 2.50 17.14 13.13
CA LYS A 130 2.75 15.70 13.35
C LYS A 130 2.30 14.85 12.17
N GLU A 131 2.25 15.43 10.98
CA GLU A 131 1.67 14.82 9.80
C GLU A 131 2.45 13.58 9.37
N LYS A 132 1.74 12.53 8.96
CA LYS A 132 2.35 11.23 8.60
C LYS A 132 1.64 10.58 7.43
N ILE A 133 2.43 9.88 6.61
CA ILE A 133 1.94 8.92 5.61
C ILE A 133 2.36 7.53 6.07
N ILE A 134 1.39 6.63 6.26
CA ILE A 134 1.63 5.29 6.79
C ILE A 134 1.02 4.24 5.87
N ILE A 135 1.83 3.24 5.50
CA ILE A 135 1.36 1.99 4.88
C ILE A 135 1.71 0.87 5.85
N GLN A 136 0.71 0.14 6.33
CA GLN A 136 0.93 -0.90 7.35
C GLN A 136 0.05 -2.13 7.15
N ASP A 137 0.57 -3.28 7.55
CA ASP A 137 -0.19 -4.50 7.62
C ASP A 137 -1.16 -4.53 8.83
N LYS A 138 -1.92 -5.63 8.95
CA LYS A 138 -2.84 -5.84 10.07
C LYS A 138 -2.12 -5.89 11.41
N SER A 139 -0.93 -6.50 11.46
CA SER A 139 -0.16 -6.69 12.69
C SER A 139 0.43 -5.39 13.22
N GLY A 140 0.70 -4.44 12.32
CA GLY A 140 1.40 -3.19 12.62
C GLY A 140 2.93 -3.36 12.74
N LYS A 141 3.44 -4.58 12.60
CA LYS A 141 4.87 -4.87 12.64
C LYS A 141 5.57 -4.63 11.30
N ASN A 142 4.81 -4.73 10.20
CA ASN A 142 5.29 -4.45 8.86
C ASN A 142 4.73 -3.10 8.41
N LYS A 143 5.59 -2.07 8.40
CA LYS A 143 5.14 -0.68 8.24
C LYS A 143 6.18 0.19 7.53
N ILE A 144 5.68 1.04 6.64
CA ILE A 144 6.39 2.15 6.02
C ILE A 144 5.77 3.45 6.54
N THR A 145 6.59 4.35 7.06
CA THR A 145 6.14 5.65 7.62
C THR A 145 6.99 6.77 7.07
N ILE A 146 6.34 7.77 6.48
CA ILE A 146 6.92 9.10 6.25
C ILE A 146 6.43 9.99 7.39
N ASP A 147 7.36 10.56 8.13
CA ASP A 147 7.11 11.48 9.25
C ASP A 147 7.52 12.88 8.81
N CYS A 148 6.52 13.75 8.60
CA CYS A 148 6.70 15.08 8.03
C CYS A 148 7.32 16.05 9.04
N GLU A 149 6.98 15.94 10.33
CA GLU A 149 7.59 16.70 11.42
C GLU A 149 9.11 16.49 11.45
N LYS A 150 9.54 15.22 11.38
CA LYS A 150 10.96 14.84 11.45
C LYS A 150 11.66 14.85 10.10
N ASN A 151 10.93 15.06 9.00
CA ASN A 151 11.42 14.88 7.63
C ASN A 151 12.13 13.53 7.43
N SER A 152 11.49 12.44 7.85
CA SER A 152 12.14 11.11 7.90
C SER A 152 11.27 9.99 7.30
N LEU A 153 11.94 8.94 6.79
CA LEU A 153 11.32 7.70 6.34
C LEU A 153 11.76 6.56 7.27
N SER A 154 10.81 5.73 7.70
CA SER A 154 11.06 4.50 8.44
C SER A 154 10.42 3.30 7.76
N ILE A 155 11.19 2.23 7.58
CA ILE A 155 10.73 0.93 7.10
C ILE A 155 11.01 -0.10 8.20
N GLN A 156 9.97 -0.72 8.73
CA GLN A 156 10.03 -1.72 9.79
C GLN A 156 9.38 -3.00 9.29
N ILE A 157 10.09 -4.13 9.38
CA ILE A 157 9.67 -5.44 8.89
C ILE A 157 10.11 -6.50 9.91
N GLU A 158 9.23 -7.46 10.21
CA GLU A 158 9.49 -8.51 11.22
C GLU A 158 10.47 -9.58 10.71
N GLU A 159 10.38 -9.90 9.43
CA GLU A 159 11.18 -10.95 8.78
C GLU A 159 12.10 -10.32 7.71
N ASP A 160 12.03 -10.80 6.46
CA ASP A 160 13.00 -10.45 5.43
C ASP A 160 12.70 -9.13 4.68
N ILE A 161 13.76 -8.38 4.38
CA ILE A 161 13.78 -7.30 3.39
C ILE A 161 14.64 -7.72 2.20
N ASN A 162 14.02 -7.87 1.02
CA ASN A 162 14.72 -8.18 -0.22
C ASN A 162 14.75 -6.97 -1.15
N ILE A 163 15.95 -6.55 -1.56
CA ILE A 163 16.17 -5.41 -2.48
C ILE A 163 16.95 -5.94 -3.70
N GLU A 164 16.27 -6.09 -4.83
CA GLU A 164 16.84 -6.61 -6.07
C GLU A 164 16.61 -5.64 -7.23
N ALA A 165 17.62 -5.43 -8.06
CA ALA A 165 17.49 -4.69 -9.30
C ALA A 165 18.46 -5.24 -10.36
N LYS A 166 18.00 -5.30 -11.62
CA LYS A 166 18.89 -5.51 -12.77
C LYS A 166 19.77 -4.29 -13.05
N GLY A 167 19.27 -3.10 -12.68
CA GLY A 167 19.98 -1.85 -12.80
C GLY A 167 20.87 -1.54 -11.59
N LYS A 168 21.41 -0.33 -11.55
CA LYS A 168 22.24 0.15 -10.44
C LYS A 168 21.39 0.44 -9.20
N ILE A 169 21.83 -0.06 -8.04
CA ILE A 169 21.33 0.36 -6.72
C ILE A 169 22.36 1.35 -6.13
N THR A 170 21.90 2.43 -5.48
CA THR A 170 22.78 3.42 -4.85
C THR A 170 22.19 3.84 -3.50
N ILE A 171 23.01 3.80 -2.46
CA ILE A 171 22.69 4.30 -1.12
C ILE A 171 23.69 5.43 -0.82
N LYS A 172 23.21 6.64 -0.53
CA LYS A 172 24.05 7.82 -0.37
C LYS A 172 23.50 8.72 0.74
N SER A 173 24.39 9.15 1.63
CA SER A 173 24.20 10.28 2.52
C SER A 173 25.28 11.33 2.20
N THR A 174 24.93 12.61 2.17
CA THR A 174 25.83 13.71 1.78
C THR A 174 26.43 14.47 2.96
N ASP A 175 25.76 14.44 4.12
CA ASP A 175 26.15 15.21 5.31
C ASP A 175 26.37 14.32 6.54
N LYS A 176 25.71 13.16 6.59
CA LYS A 176 25.69 12.27 7.75
C LYS A 176 26.14 10.85 7.39
N ASP A 177 26.14 9.98 8.38
CA ASP A 177 26.67 8.63 8.26
C ASP A 177 25.70 7.65 7.60
N ILE A 178 26.25 6.56 7.07
CA ILE A 178 25.53 5.32 6.78
C ILE A 178 26.01 4.30 7.81
N ALA A 179 25.11 3.80 8.66
CA ALA A 179 25.40 2.78 9.66
C ALA A 179 24.74 1.45 9.26
N ILE A 180 25.47 0.35 9.39
CA ILE A 180 24.98 -1.02 9.16
C ILE A 180 25.30 -1.84 10.40
N GLU A 181 24.26 -2.19 11.16
CA GLU A 181 24.35 -3.03 12.36
C GLU A 181 23.60 -4.33 12.11
N CYS A 182 24.31 -5.46 12.22
CA CYS A 182 23.74 -6.78 11.96
C CYS A 182 24.55 -7.85 12.69
N LYS A 183 23.98 -9.06 12.79
CA LYS A 183 24.68 -10.22 13.36
C LYS A 183 25.80 -10.73 12.44
N ASN A 184 25.51 -10.81 11.15
CA ASN A 184 26.44 -11.25 10.09
C ASN A 184 26.30 -10.33 8.88
N LEU A 185 27.42 -9.98 8.25
CA LEU A 185 27.47 -9.21 6.99
C LEU A 185 28.30 -9.98 5.95
N GLU A 186 27.71 -10.23 4.79
CA GLU A 186 28.41 -10.80 3.62
C GLU A 186 28.35 -9.81 2.47
N ILE A 187 29.49 -9.54 1.84
CA ILE A 187 29.60 -8.68 0.66
C ILE A 187 30.29 -9.48 -0.44
N LYS A 188 29.56 -9.76 -1.52
CA LYS A 188 30.06 -10.52 -2.66
C LYS A 188 29.94 -9.68 -3.93
N THR A 189 31.06 -9.50 -4.62
CA THR A 189 31.13 -8.84 -5.92
C THR A 189 31.74 -9.80 -6.94
N GLN A 190 31.31 -9.73 -8.21
CA GLN A 190 31.86 -10.57 -9.28
C GLN A 190 33.10 -9.98 -9.94
N GLN A 191 33.25 -8.66 -9.85
CA GLN A 191 34.36 -7.92 -10.45
C GLN A 191 35.10 -7.18 -9.34
N GLU A 192 34.81 -5.88 -9.16
CA GLU A 192 35.50 -5.02 -8.20
C GLU A 192 34.68 -4.81 -6.92
N CYS A 193 35.35 -4.86 -5.77
CA CYS A 193 34.88 -4.28 -4.52
C CYS A 193 35.82 -3.12 -4.17
N LYS A 194 35.31 -1.88 -4.24
CA LYS A 194 36.09 -0.66 -4.00
C LYS A 194 35.63 0.00 -2.70
N ILE A 195 36.57 0.23 -1.77
CA ILE A 195 36.33 0.91 -0.50
C ILE A 195 37.31 2.08 -0.41
N GLU A 196 36.79 3.30 -0.39
CA GLU A 196 37.59 4.54 -0.30
C GLU A 196 37.13 5.35 0.91
N ALA A 197 38.08 5.82 1.71
CA ALA A 197 37.83 6.73 2.83
C ALA A 197 38.70 7.99 2.67
N GLY A 198 38.09 9.17 2.81
CA GLY A 198 38.81 10.44 2.68
C GLY A 198 39.78 10.78 3.83
N SER A 199 39.67 10.07 4.96
CA SER A 199 40.56 10.23 6.10
C SER A 199 41.03 8.87 6.62
N ASN A 200 40.21 8.18 7.40
CA ASN A 200 40.59 6.91 8.02
C ASN A 200 39.68 5.78 7.55
N CYS A 201 40.25 4.60 7.31
CA CYS A 201 39.51 3.34 7.13
C CYS A 201 39.92 2.38 8.26
N ASN A 202 39.02 2.11 9.20
CA ASN A 202 39.27 1.26 10.36
C ASN A 202 38.61 -0.11 10.16
N ILE A 203 39.40 -1.18 10.13
CA ILE A 203 38.91 -2.56 10.08
C ILE A 203 39.44 -3.29 11.31
N GLN A 204 38.55 -3.83 12.13
CA GLN A 204 38.89 -4.50 13.38
C GLN A 204 38.09 -5.79 13.53
N ALA A 205 38.76 -6.85 13.98
CA ALA A 205 38.13 -8.12 14.35
C ALA A 205 38.57 -8.51 15.76
N LYS A 206 37.63 -8.99 16.60
CA LYS A 206 37.94 -9.40 17.98
C LYS A 206 38.80 -10.65 18.06
N SER A 207 38.70 -11.54 17.07
CA SER A 207 39.37 -12.84 17.08
C SER A 207 40.37 -12.99 15.94
N LYS A 208 39.91 -12.90 14.69
CA LYS A 208 40.77 -13.06 13.49
C LYS A 208 40.27 -12.13 12.39
N ALA A 209 41.19 -11.45 11.73
CA ALA A 209 40.98 -10.85 10.41
C ALA A 209 41.85 -11.60 9.40
N GLU A 210 41.31 -11.91 8.22
CA GLU A 210 42.00 -12.69 7.19
C GLU A 210 41.86 -12.00 5.83
N PHE A 211 42.98 -11.84 5.14
CA PHE A 211 43.05 -11.24 3.81
C PHE A 211 43.78 -12.24 2.90
N ALA A 212 43.14 -12.66 1.82
CA ALA A 212 43.68 -13.64 0.90
C ALA A 212 43.46 -13.19 -0.54
N ALA A 213 44.51 -13.29 -1.36
CA ALA A 213 44.46 -13.01 -2.79
C ALA A 213 45.22 -14.10 -3.55
N LYS A 214 44.67 -14.55 -4.69
CA LYS A 214 45.28 -15.62 -5.49
C LYS A 214 46.54 -15.18 -6.24
N SER A 215 46.53 -13.98 -6.80
CA SER A 215 47.60 -13.45 -7.63
C SER A 215 48.59 -12.58 -6.86
N GLY A 216 48.13 -11.87 -5.83
CA GLY A 216 48.96 -11.00 -5.02
C GLY A 216 48.13 -10.07 -4.15
N LEU A 217 48.73 -9.65 -3.04
CA LEU A 217 48.21 -8.62 -2.15
C LEU A 217 49.22 -7.47 -2.15
N GLU A 218 48.78 -6.27 -2.50
CA GLU A 218 49.62 -5.07 -2.53
C GLU A 218 49.22 -4.12 -1.40
N ILE A 219 50.22 -3.57 -0.70
CA ILE A 219 50.04 -2.54 0.31
C ILE A 219 51.00 -1.40 0.00
N THR A 220 50.45 -0.24 -0.34
CA THR A 220 51.22 0.97 -0.68
C THR A 220 50.96 2.05 0.36
N CYS A 221 52.02 2.54 1.00
CA CYS A 221 51.94 3.59 2.01
C CYS A 221 53.19 4.48 1.98
N ALA A 222 53.01 5.79 2.23
CA ALA A 222 54.12 6.75 2.19
C ALA A 222 55.00 6.72 3.44
N ALA A 223 54.42 6.41 4.61
CA ALA A 223 55.10 6.47 5.91
C ALA A 223 55.46 5.09 6.48
N GLY A 224 55.28 4.01 5.71
CA GLY A 224 55.54 2.63 6.13
C GLY A 224 54.38 1.94 6.86
N VAL A 225 54.50 0.63 7.03
CA VAL A 225 53.52 -0.23 7.72
C VAL A 225 54.02 -0.53 9.13
N LYS A 226 53.16 -0.33 10.14
CA LYS A 226 53.48 -0.63 11.55
C LYS A 226 52.80 -1.93 11.99
N VAL A 227 53.60 -2.91 12.40
CA VAL A 227 53.12 -4.16 13.02
C VAL A 227 53.44 -4.09 14.51
N ASN A 228 52.41 -4.10 15.36
CA ASN A 228 52.55 -4.06 16.81
C ASN A 228 52.29 -5.46 17.39
N ASN A 229 53.12 -5.90 18.35
CA ASN A 229 52.91 -7.11 19.16
C ASN A 229 52.88 -8.46 18.40
N GLY A 230 53.63 -8.61 17.31
CA GLY A 230 53.82 -9.89 16.61
C GLY A 230 54.99 -9.84 15.62
N ALA A 231 55.49 -11.03 15.21
CA ALA A 231 56.45 -11.15 14.12
C ALA A 231 55.70 -11.10 12.78
N LEU A 232 56.26 -10.39 11.80
CA LEU A 232 55.85 -10.55 10.41
C LEU A 232 56.55 -11.80 9.87
N GLU A 233 55.81 -12.89 9.68
CA GLU A 233 56.32 -14.08 9.02
C GLU A 233 56.12 -13.95 7.51
N VAL A 234 57.23 -13.82 6.78
CA VAL A 234 57.27 -13.90 5.31
C VAL A 234 57.77 -15.31 4.98
N MET A 235 56.88 -16.16 4.49
CA MET A 235 57.20 -17.53 4.05
C MET A 235 57.29 -17.61 2.53
#